data_AF-A0A420VR99-F1
#
_entry.id   AF-A0A420VR99-F1
#
_cell.length_a   1.000
_cell.length_b   1.000
_cell.length_c   1.000
_cell.angle_alpha   90.00
_cell.angle_beta   90.00
_cell.angle_gamma   90.00
#
_symmetry.space_group_name_H-M   'P 1'
#
loop_
_entity.id
_entity.type
_entity.pdbx_description
1 polymer ?
#
loop_
_entity_poly.entity_id
_entity_poly.type
_entity_poly.pdbx_seq_one_letter_code
_entity_poly.pdbx_strand_id
1 'polypeptide(L)'
;MKTLTLVITIILVSLGTCFAVLLINFHPGSTNVAVQESRDTYTLAASFDHRRTATVKRFIDSCLEANGQLPVKEQAAVHYTLTNGGLKVEAQKEKNNAEAMTRIKRMYQDIRYQIIPR
;
A
#
# COMPACT_ATOMS: atom_id res chain seq x y z
N MET A 1 25.53 -21.62 18.15
CA MET A 1 25.21 -20.22 18.52
C MET A 1 25.73 -19.19 17.52
N LYS A 2 26.99 -19.25 17.08
CA LYS A 2 27.59 -18.25 16.15
C LYS A 2 26.90 -18.11 14.78
N THR A 3 26.35 -19.21 14.24
CA THR A 3 25.62 -19.22 12.96
C THR A 3 24.24 -18.56 13.04
N LEU A 4 23.57 -18.65 14.19
CA LEU A 4 22.25 -18.04 14.40
C LEU A 4 22.34 -16.50 14.41
N THR A 5 23.39 -15.97 15.06
CA THR A 5 23.65 -14.53 15.12
C THR A 5 23.93 -13.95 13.74
N LEU A 6 24.66 -14.68 12.88
CA LEU A 6 24.99 -14.26 11.52
C LEU A 6 23.73 -14.14 10.63
N VAL A 7 22.81 -15.10 10.73
CA VAL A 7 21.54 -15.08 9.97
C VAL A 7 20.65 -13.92 10.39
N ILE A 8 20.53 -13.66 11.70
CA ILE A 8 19.74 -12.53 12.22
C ILE A 8 20.33 -11.20 11.75
N THR A 9 21.65 -11.07 11.73
CA THR A 9 22.33 -9.84 11.28
C THR A 9 22.09 -9.58 9.80
N ILE A 10 22.13 -10.62 8.95
CA ILE A 10 21.84 -10.50 7.52
C ILE A 10 20.38 -10.07 7.29
N ILE A 11 19.44 -10.63 8.06
CA ILE A 11 18.01 -10.27 7.99
C ILE A 11 17.79 -8.81 8.40
N LEU A 12 18.44 -8.34 9.48
CA LEU A 12 18.31 -6.96 9.93
C LEU A 12 18.92 -5.97 8.94
N VAL A 13 20.06 -6.29 8.33
CA VAL A 13 20.71 -5.44 7.32
C VAL A 13 19.87 -5.39 6.04
N SER A 14 19.27 -6.51 5.61
CA SER A 14 18.40 -6.52 4.42
C SER A 14 17.08 -5.80 4.66
N LEU A 15 16.50 -5.91 5.85
CA LEU A 15 15.35 -5.09 6.27
C LEU A 15 15.70 -3.60 6.30
N GLY A 16 16.87 -3.24 6.81
CA GLY A 16 17.36 -1.86 6.88
C GLY A 16 17.59 -1.22 5.50
N THR A 17 18.20 -1.94 4.58
CA THR A 17 18.40 -1.45 3.20
C THR A 17 17.08 -1.37 2.43
N CYS A 18 16.15 -2.30 2.65
CA CYS A 18 14.82 -2.23 2.06
C CYS A 18 14.02 -1.03 2.58
N PHE A 19 14.13 -0.73 3.88
CA PHE A 19 13.49 0.46 4.48
C PHE A 19 14.12 1.76 3.98
N ALA A 20 15.45 1.80 3.81
CA ALA A 20 16.16 2.95 3.25
C ALA A 20 15.79 3.22 1.78
N VAL A 21 15.66 2.18 0.96
CA VAL A 21 15.21 2.33 -0.44
C VAL A 21 13.77 2.82 -0.51
N LEU A 22 12.89 2.35 0.39
CA LEU A 22 11.54 2.88 0.50
C LEU A 22 11.57 4.38 0.87
N LEU A 23 12.35 4.78 1.87
CA LEU A 23 12.46 6.18 2.30
C LEU A 23 13.06 7.11 1.23
N ILE A 24 14.05 6.66 0.46
CA ILE A 24 14.71 7.49 -0.57
C ILE A 24 13.77 7.75 -1.77
N ASN A 25 12.87 6.81 -2.08
CA ASN A 25 11.86 6.99 -3.12
C ASN A 25 10.68 7.90 -2.70
N PHE A 26 10.59 8.27 -1.42
CA PHE A 26 9.66 9.31 -0.95
C PHE A 26 10.28 10.70 -1.13
N HIS A 27 10.41 11.15 -2.38
CA HIS A 27 10.70 12.56 -2.66
C HIS A 27 9.40 13.39 -2.57
N PRO A 28 9.31 14.36 -1.65
CA PRO A 28 8.16 15.26 -1.57
C PRO A 28 8.13 16.17 -2.81
N GLY A 29 7.22 15.89 -3.73
CA GLY A 29 7.02 16.67 -4.96
C GLY A 29 6.88 15.83 -6.23
N SER A 30 7.45 14.62 -6.26
CA SER A 30 7.23 13.67 -7.35
C SER A 30 6.04 12.77 -7.03
N THR A 31 5.03 12.82 -7.89
CA THR A 31 3.94 11.84 -7.85
C THR A 31 4.49 10.50 -8.31
N ASN A 32 4.60 9.53 -7.39
CA ASN A 32 5.06 8.19 -7.70
C ASN A 32 4.01 7.18 -7.25
N VAL A 33 3.80 6.13 -8.04
CA VAL A 33 2.89 5.03 -7.71
C VAL A 33 3.63 3.73 -7.99
N ALA A 34 3.91 2.99 -6.93
CA ALA A 34 4.50 1.67 -6.97
C ALA A 34 3.42 0.63 -6.64
N VAL A 35 3.29 -0.37 -7.50
CA VAL A 35 2.47 -1.55 -7.25
C VAL A 35 3.42 -2.73 -7.11
N GLN A 36 3.35 -3.41 -5.97
CA GLN A 36 4.11 -4.60 -5.68
C GLN A 36 3.14 -5.76 -5.47
N GLU A 37 3.28 -6.78 -6.30
CA GLU A 37 2.50 -8.01 -6.19
C GLU A 37 3.45 -9.15 -5.84
N SER A 38 3.34 -9.68 -4.61
CA SER A 38 4.07 -10.87 -4.16
C SER A 38 3.16 -12.10 -4.26
N ARG A 39 3.65 -13.27 -3.85
CA ARG A 39 2.84 -14.49 -3.80
C ARG A 39 1.63 -14.34 -2.88
N ASP A 40 1.80 -13.64 -1.76
CA ASP A 40 0.85 -13.66 -0.64
C ASP A 40 0.22 -12.28 -0.40
N THR A 41 0.83 -11.22 -0.92
CA THR A 41 0.40 -9.84 -0.70
C THR A 41 0.33 -9.04 -1.99
N TYR A 42 -0.57 -8.06 -1.98
CA TYR A 42 -0.66 -7.03 -2.98
C TYR A 42 -0.55 -5.67 -2.28
N THR A 43 0.48 -4.90 -2.60
CA THR A 43 0.78 -3.63 -1.97
C THR A 43 0.79 -2.52 -3.02
N LEU A 44 0.07 -1.44 -2.77
CA LEU A 44 0.25 -0.17 -3.48
C LEU A 44 0.88 0.82 -2.52
N ALA A 45 1.98 1.44 -2.96
CA ALA A 45 2.57 2.59 -2.31
C ALA A 45 2.51 3.76 -3.29
N ALA A 46 2.04 4.91 -2.82
CA ALA A 46 2.03 6.13 -3.60
C ALA A 46 2.60 7.29 -2.79
N SER A 47 3.38 8.13 -3.44
CA SER A 47 3.81 9.44 -2.95
C SER A 47 3.18 10.52 -3.82
N PHE A 48 2.73 11.60 -3.20
CA PHE A 48 2.09 12.72 -3.89
C PHE A 48 2.28 14.01 -3.12
N ASP A 49 1.90 15.14 -3.73
CA ASP A 49 1.92 16.44 -3.04
C ASP A 49 1.03 16.39 -1.79
N HIS A 50 1.60 16.76 -0.64
CA HIS A 50 0.92 16.89 0.65
C HIS A 50 -0.43 17.63 0.58
N ARG A 51 -0.59 18.61 -0.32
CA ARG A 51 -1.85 19.35 -0.55
C ARG A 51 -3.00 18.44 -1.03
N ARG A 52 -2.68 17.29 -1.62
CA ARG A 52 -3.64 16.32 -2.15
C ARG A 52 -4.02 15.25 -1.14
N THR A 53 -3.38 15.20 0.03
CA THR A 53 -3.68 14.23 1.09
C THR A 53 -5.16 14.21 1.45
N ALA A 54 -5.79 15.38 1.58
CA ALA A 54 -7.22 15.46 1.89
C ALA A 54 -8.10 14.87 0.78
N THR A 55 -7.74 15.11 -0.50
CA THR A 55 -8.47 14.57 -1.66
C THR A 55 -8.32 13.06 -1.75
N VAL A 56 -7.09 12.55 -1.58
CA VAL A 56 -6.81 11.10 -1.58
C VAL A 56 -7.51 10.41 -0.41
N LYS A 57 -7.51 11.03 0.78
CA LYS A 57 -8.26 10.52 1.94
C LYS A 57 -9.74 10.38 1.63
N ARG A 58 -10.39 11.45 1.14
CA ARG A 58 -11.81 11.43 0.78
C ARG A 58 -12.11 10.39 -0.28
N PHE A 59 -11.22 10.21 -1.25
CA PHE A 59 -11.39 9.19 -2.27
C PHE A 59 -11.34 7.77 -1.69
N ILE A 60 -10.34 7.46 -0.86
CA ILE A 60 -10.23 6.15 -0.20
C ILE A 60 -11.43 5.93 0.72
N ASP A 61 -11.78 6.90 1.54
CA ASP A 61 -12.95 6.85 2.41
C ASP A 61 -14.20 6.60 1.56
N SER A 62 -14.37 7.25 0.41
CA SER A 62 -15.48 6.98 -0.52
C SER A 62 -15.42 5.60 -1.16
N CYS A 63 -14.25 5.04 -1.45
CA CYS A 63 -14.13 3.67 -1.94
C CYS A 63 -14.51 2.65 -0.86
N LEU A 64 -14.30 2.99 0.41
CA LEU A 64 -14.67 2.16 1.56
C LEU A 64 -16.14 2.36 1.97
N GLU A 65 -16.67 3.58 1.85
CA GLU A 65 -18.04 3.99 2.21
C GLU A 65 -19.07 3.74 1.10
N ALA A 66 -18.76 4.07 -0.17
CA ALA A 66 -19.66 3.84 -1.31
C ALA A 66 -19.81 2.36 -1.66
N ASN A 67 -18.93 1.51 -1.10
CA ASN A 67 -19.13 0.07 -1.12
C ASN A 67 -19.96 -0.45 0.05
N GLY A 68 -20.33 0.37 1.05
CA GLY A 68 -21.35 0.12 2.12
C GLY A 68 -21.24 -1.17 2.94
N GLN A 69 -20.27 -2.02 2.61
CA GLN A 69 -20.11 -3.45 2.87
C GLN A 69 -19.01 -3.94 1.91
N LEU A 70 -17.73 -3.69 2.23
CA LEU A 70 -16.90 -4.89 2.27
C LEU A 70 -17.50 -5.68 3.45
N PRO A 71 -18.10 -6.87 3.23
CA PRO A 71 -18.69 -7.61 4.33
C PRO A 71 -17.64 -7.67 5.43
N VAL A 72 -18.06 -7.62 6.69
CA VAL A 72 -17.18 -7.63 7.87
C VAL A 72 -16.17 -8.81 7.85
N LYS A 73 -16.35 -9.78 6.94
CA LYS A 73 -15.38 -10.83 6.56
C LYS A 73 -14.23 -10.41 5.61
N GLU A 74 -14.41 -9.46 4.68
CA GLU A 74 -13.40 -9.02 3.69
C GLU A 74 -12.61 -7.80 4.15
N GLN A 75 -13.11 -7.04 5.13
CA GLN A 75 -12.34 -5.98 5.80
C GLN A 75 -11.08 -6.50 6.52
N ALA A 76 -11.03 -7.80 6.81
CA ALA A 76 -9.99 -8.40 7.64
C ALA A 76 -8.61 -8.49 6.99
N ALA A 77 -8.44 -8.07 5.73
CA ALA A 77 -7.19 -8.29 5.01
C ALA A 77 -6.73 -7.12 4.13
N VAL A 78 -7.42 -5.97 4.16
CA VAL A 78 -6.96 -4.75 3.50
C VAL A 78 -6.61 -3.73 4.57
N HIS A 79 -5.33 -3.39 4.67
CA HIS A 79 -4.83 -2.36 5.57
C HIS A 79 -4.36 -1.18 4.76
N TYR A 80 -4.69 0.04 5.18
CA TYR A 80 -4.10 1.23 4.60
C TYR A 80 -3.50 2.14 5.65
N THR A 81 -2.48 2.88 5.23
CA THR A 81 -1.80 3.92 5.98
C THR A 81 -1.71 5.14 5.08
N LEU A 82 -2.31 6.23 5.52
CA LEU A 82 -2.21 7.52 4.85
C LEU A 82 -1.32 8.43 5.70
N THR A 83 -0.28 8.97 5.08
CA THR A 83 0.59 10.00 5.67
C THR A 83 0.43 11.30 4.88
N ASN A 84 1.02 12.38 5.39
CA ASN A 84 1.05 13.64 4.67
C ASN A 84 1.86 13.50 3.36
N GLY A 85 1.19 13.45 2.21
CA GLY A 85 1.82 13.22 0.90
C GLY A 85 2.18 11.76 0.60
N GLY A 86 1.62 10.80 1.35
CA GLY A 86 1.92 9.39 1.15
C GLY A 86 0.72 8.48 1.41
N LEU A 87 0.66 7.38 0.67
CA LEU A 87 -0.35 6.35 0.81
C LEU A 87 0.31 4.99 0.69
N LYS A 88 -0.02 4.10 1.61
CA LYS A 88 0.30 2.68 1.53
C LYS A 88 -1.00 1.90 1.73
N VAL A 89 -1.30 0.97 0.85
CA VAL A 89 -2.46 0.08 0.97
C VAL A 89 -1.96 -1.34 0.69
N GLU A 90 -2.29 -2.28 1.57
CA GLU A 90 -1.79 -3.66 1.58
C GLU A 90 -2.97 -4.62 1.68
N ALA A 91 -3.02 -5.60 0.79
CA ALA A 91 -4.03 -6.65 0.75
C ALA A 91 -3.40 -8.04 0.85
N GLN A 92 -3.87 -8.90 1.77
CA GLN A 92 -3.42 -10.29 1.89
C GLN A 92 -4.23 -11.21 0.96
N LYS A 93 -3.60 -11.80 -0.04
CA LYS A 93 -4.27 -12.59 -1.08
C LYS A 93 -4.96 -13.83 -0.53
N GLU A 94 -4.33 -14.52 0.43
CA GLU A 94 -4.87 -15.77 1.01
C GLU A 94 -6.15 -15.54 1.83
N LYS A 95 -6.36 -14.31 2.32
CA LYS A 95 -7.53 -13.92 3.09
C LYS A 95 -8.65 -13.31 2.22
N ASN A 96 -8.39 -13.11 0.93
CA ASN A 96 -9.34 -12.53 -0.01
C ASN A 96 -9.71 -13.56 -1.07
N ASN A 97 -11.00 -13.71 -1.35
CA ASN A 97 -11.44 -14.49 -2.50
C ASN A 97 -11.07 -13.76 -3.83
N ALA A 98 -11.20 -14.45 -4.96
CA ALA A 98 -10.84 -13.89 -6.27
C ALA A 98 -11.65 -12.63 -6.64
N GLU A 99 -12.90 -12.54 -6.21
CA GLU A 99 -13.77 -11.38 -6.46
C GLU A 99 -13.32 -10.16 -5.65
N ALA A 100 -13.07 -10.33 -4.36
CA ALA A 100 -12.51 -9.33 -3.46
C ALA A 100 -11.17 -8.82 -4.00
N MET A 101 -10.28 -9.71 -4.42
CA MET A 101 -9.01 -9.32 -5.03
C MET A 101 -9.18 -8.52 -6.32
N THR A 102 -10.20 -8.83 -7.13
CA THR A 102 -10.50 -8.07 -8.35
C THR A 102 -10.98 -6.66 -8.02
N ARG A 103 -11.87 -6.51 -7.04
CA ARG A 103 -12.37 -5.21 -6.56
C ARG A 103 -11.23 -4.37 -5.96
N ILE A 104 -10.40 -5.00 -5.15
CA ILE A 104 -9.21 -4.41 -4.55
C ILE A 104 -8.27 -3.89 -5.65
N LYS A 105 -7.92 -4.71 -6.64
CA LYS A 105 -7.10 -4.29 -7.80
C LYS A 105 -7.69 -3.11 -8.57
N ARG A 106 -9.02 -3.07 -8.75
CA ARG A 106 -9.71 -1.94 -9.39
C ARG A 106 -9.59 -0.66 -8.55
N MET A 107 -9.84 -0.73 -7.25
CA MET A 107 -9.66 0.40 -6.32
C MET A 107 -8.24 0.98 -6.42
N TYR A 108 -7.21 0.12 -6.43
CA TYR A 108 -5.82 0.55 -6.59
C TYR A 108 -5.55 1.27 -7.93
N GLN A 109 -6.18 0.84 -9.02
CA GLN A 109 -6.10 1.52 -10.32
C GLN A 109 -6.76 2.91 -10.25
N ASP A 110 -7.91 3.02 -9.61
CA ASP A 110 -8.63 4.30 -9.50
C ASP A 110 -7.84 5.29 -8.63
N ILE A 111 -7.23 4.82 -7.53
CA ILE A 111 -6.29 5.59 -6.70
C ILE A 111 -5.13 6.12 -7.55
N ARG A 112 -4.55 5.28 -8.42
CA ARG A 112 -3.47 5.70 -9.32
C ARG A 112 -3.92 6.83 -10.25
N TYR A 113 -5.11 6.76 -10.83
CA TYR A 113 -5.65 7.85 -11.66
C TYR A 113 -5.91 9.13 -10.88
N GLN A 114 -6.40 9.00 -9.65
CA GLN A 114 -6.63 10.16 -8.78
C GLN A 114 -5.34 10.82 -8.29
N ILE A 115 -4.23 10.07 -8.26
CA ILE A 115 -2.93 10.55 -7.80
C ILE A 115 -2.07 11.05 -8.97
N ILE A 116 -2.13 10.48 -10.16
CA ILE A 116 -1.40 10.95 -11.35
C ILE A 116 -2.34 11.82 -12.21
N PRO A 117 -2.27 13.16 -12.14
CA PRO A 117 -3.07 14.01 -13.02
C PRO A 117 -2.60 13.81 -14.46
N ARG A 118 -3.56 13.72 -15.40
CA ARG A 118 -3.29 13.79 -16.84
C ARG A 118 -2.95 15.22 -17.25
#